data_AF-A0A1G1DK06-F1
#
_entry.id   AF-A0A1G1DK06-F1
#
_cell.length_a   1.000
_cell.length_b   1.000
_cell.length_c   1.000
_cell.angle_alpha   90.00
_cell.angle_beta   90.00
_cell.angle_gamma   90.00
#
_symmetry.space_group_name_H-M   'P 1'
#
loop_
_entity.id
_entity.type
_entity.pdbx_description
1 polymer ?
#
loop_
_entity_poly.entity_id
_entity_poly.type
_entity_poly.pdbx_seq_one_letter_code
_entity_poly.pdbx_strand_id
1 'polypeptide(L)'
;MSKITVWFIRVAMSYFIIAAGMGVLMIIWPWWTRTYIPGHAHLNLLGWISMTIYGVAYHIIPRFSGRPLYSNRLAWLHFYLANIGLIGMVLFFGFVGHGNLRYEKHLLYSAIVEFTSIVIFVYNMMRTIKSAEG
;
A
#
# COMPACT_ATOMS: atom_id res chain seq x y z
N MET A 1 -15.35 12.59 7.62
CA MET A 1 -14.31 11.53 7.51
C MET A 1 -13.04 12.01 8.20
N SER A 2 -12.21 11.13 8.77
CA SER A 2 -10.92 11.53 9.35
C SER A 2 -9.95 11.92 8.22
N LYS A 3 -8.99 12.81 8.50
CA LYS A 3 -7.99 13.24 7.51
C LYS A 3 -7.24 12.03 6.91
N ILE A 4 -6.84 11.07 7.74
CA ILE A 4 -6.11 9.88 7.33
C ILE A 4 -6.88 9.02 6.31
N THR A 5 -8.19 8.83 6.52
CA THR A 5 -9.06 8.12 5.55
C THR A 5 -9.02 8.81 4.19
N VAL A 6 -9.18 10.14 4.15
CA VAL A 6 -9.19 10.88 2.88
C VAL A 6 -7.86 10.77 2.16
N TRP A 7 -6.74 10.81 2.88
CA TRP A 7 -5.41 10.67 2.29
C TRP A 7 -5.16 9.28 1.71
N PHE A 8 -5.54 8.21 2.42
CA PHE A 8 -5.47 6.85 1.87
C PHE A 8 -6.29 6.73 0.58
N ILE A 9 -7.53 7.23 0.55
CA ILE A 9 -8.39 7.17 -0.64
C ILE A 9 -7.80 7.98 -1.79
N ARG A 10 -7.34 9.21 -1.56
CA ARG A 10 -6.74 10.06 -2.61
C ARG A 10 -5.53 9.39 -3.24
N VAL A 11 -4.64 8.84 -2.42
CA VAL A 11 -3.44 8.16 -2.88
C VAL A 11 -3.79 6.86 -3.60
N ALA A 12 -4.76 6.08 -3.12
CA ALA A 12 -5.25 4.89 -3.80
C ALA A 12 -5.75 5.20 -5.21
N MET A 13 -6.50 6.30 -5.39
CA MET A 13 -6.97 6.74 -6.71
C MET A 13 -5.80 7.17 -7.61
N SER A 14 -4.80 7.86 -7.06
CA SER A 14 -3.59 8.18 -7.81
C SER A 14 -2.85 6.92 -8.28
N TYR A 15 -2.68 5.92 -7.41
CA TYR A 15 -2.05 4.66 -7.78
C TYR A 15 -2.85 3.88 -8.81
N PHE A 16 -4.19 3.93 -8.75
CA PHE A 16 -5.03 3.30 -9.77
C PHE A 16 -4.82 3.92 -11.15
N ILE A 17 -4.78 5.25 -11.25
CA ILE A 17 -4.52 5.95 -12.52
C ILE A 17 -3.13 5.56 -13.06
N ILE A 18 -2.11 5.55 -12.20
CA ILE A 18 -0.75 5.17 -12.60
C ILE A 18 -0.71 3.71 -13.06
N ALA A 19 -1.34 2.79 -12.32
CA ALA A 19 -1.37 1.37 -12.63
C ALA A 19 -2.09 1.11 -13.96
N ALA A 20 -3.24 1.75 -14.19
CA ALA A 20 -3.98 1.67 -15.46
C ALA A 20 -3.15 2.20 -16.63
N GLY A 21 -2.47 3.34 -16.45
CA GLY A 21 -1.55 3.90 -17.42
C GLY A 21 -0.41 2.94 -17.75
N MET A 22 0.24 2.35 -16.74
CA MET A 22 1.26 1.32 -16.93
C MET A 22 0.72 0.11 -17.71
N GLY A 23 -0.50 -0.34 -17.45
CA GLY A 23 -1.13 -1.43 -18.18
C GLY A 23 -1.27 -1.14 -19.67
N VAL A 24 -1.64 0.08 -20.05
CA VAL A 24 -1.68 0.52 -21.45
C VAL A 24 -0.27 0.53 -22.06
N LEU A 25 0.72 1.09 -21.35
CA LEU A 25 2.11 1.14 -21.84
C LEU A 25 2.71 -0.25 -22.04
N MET A 26 2.34 -1.22 -21.19
CA MET A 26 2.77 -2.61 -21.30
C MET A 26 2.26 -3.27 -22.59
N ILE A 27 1.06 -2.92 -23.06
CA ILE A 27 0.51 -3.39 -24.34
C ILE A 27 1.24 -2.75 -25.52
N ILE A 28 1.49 -1.44 -25.44
CA ILE A 28 2.17 -0.69 -26.51
C ILE A 28 3.62 -1.16 -26.68
N TRP A 29 4.31 -1.48 -25.58
CA TRP A 29 5.71 -1.89 -25.58
C TRP A 29 5.90 -3.28 -24.93
N PRO A 30 5.97 -4.36 -25.72
CA PRO A 30 6.05 -5.72 -25.17
C PRO A 30 7.26 -5.99 -24.27
N TRP A 31 8.38 -5.28 -24.44
CA TRP A 31 9.53 -5.41 -23.55
C TRP A 31 9.25 -4.80 -22.16
N TRP A 32 8.44 -3.74 -22.07
CA TRP A 32 7.99 -3.17 -20.80
C TRP A 32 7.20 -4.17 -19.97
N THR A 33 6.38 -5.00 -20.63
CA THR A 33 5.59 -6.03 -19.93
C THR A 33 6.47 -6.94 -19.08
N ARG A 34 7.56 -7.49 -19.65
CA ARG A 34 8.44 -8.41 -18.91
C ARG A 34 9.10 -7.75 -17.70
N THR A 35 9.45 -6.48 -17.81
CA THR A 35 10.18 -5.75 -16.77
C THR A 35 9.27 -5.19 -15.67
N TYR A 36 8.08 -4.70 -16.03
CA TYR A 36 7.23 -3.93 -15.11
C TYR A 36 6.01 -4.69 -14.58
N ILE A 37 5.75 -5.92 -15.04
CA ILE A 37 4.67 -6.78 -14.49
C ILE A 37 4.65 -6.78 -12.95
N PRO A 38 5.77 -7.01 -12.24
CA PRO A 38 5.74 -7.07 -10.78
C PRO A 38 5.36 -5.72 -10.15
N GLY A 39 5.94 -4.62 -10.65
CA GLY A 39 5.63 -3.27 -10.19
C GLY A 39 4.17 -2.89 -10.46
N HIS A 40 3.64 -3.23 -11.63
CA HIS A 40 2.23 -3.02 -11.99
C HIS A 40 1.28 -3.82 -11.08
N ALA A 41 1.61 -5.08 -10.79
CA ALA A 41 0.81 -5.92 -9.90
C ALA A 41 0.77 -5.35 -8.47
N HIS A 42 1.92 -4.94 -7.93
CA HIS A 42 1.98 -4.33 -6.59
C HIS A 42 1.29 -2.95 -6.53
N LEU A 43 1.36 -2.12 -7.58
CA LEU A 43 0.60 -0.88 -7.64
C LEU A 43 -0.91 -1.12 -7.61
N ASN A 44 -1.41 -2.14 -8.30
CA ASN A 44 -2.83 -2.49 -8.24
C ASN A 44 -3.23 -3.04 -6.86
N LEU A 45 -2.48 -4.03 -6.36
CA LEU A 45 -2.85 -4.73 -5.13
C LEU A 45 -2.58 -3.89 -3.88
N LEU A 46 -1.34 -3.47 -3.67
CA LEU A 46 -0.96 -2.71 -2.47
C LEU A 46 -1.33 -1.23 -2.61
N GLY A 47 -1.15 -0.65 -3.80
CA GLY A 47 -1.42 0.77 -4.04
C GLY A 47 -2.90 1.09 -4.14
N TRP A 48 -3.64 0.46 -5.04
CA TRP A 48 -5.05 0.78 -5.22
C TRP A 48 -5.94 0.03 -4.22
N ILE A 49 -5.93 -1.31 -4.24
CA ILE A 49 -6.88 -2.12 -3.47
C ILE A 49 -6.62 -1.98 -1.97
N SER A 50 -5.40 -2.27 -1.51
CA SER A 50 -5.08 -2.22 -0.07
C SER A 50 -5.21 -0.83 0.51
N MET A 51 -4.71 0.23 -0.14
CA MET A 51 -4.90 1.60 0.37
C MET A 51 -6.37 2.00 0.46
N THR A 52 -7.21 1.55 -0.49
CA THR A 52 -8.66 1.76 -0.41
C THR A 52 -9.23 1.06 0.81
N ILE A 53 -8.88 -0.21 1.02
CA ILE A 53 -9.29 -1.00 2.19
C ILE A 53 -8.81 -0.33 3.49
N TYR A 54 -7.57 0.15 3.56
CA TYR A 54 -7.03 0.82 4.74
C TYR A 54 -7.79 2.11 5.06
N GLY A 55 -8.02 2.96 4.07
CA GLY A 55 -8.78 4.20 4.24
C GLY A 55 -10.19 3.95 4.76
N VAL A 56 -10.87 2.96 4.16
CA VAL A 56 -12.21 2.52 4.56
C VAL A 56 -12.20 1.89 5.95
N ALA A 57 -11.26 1.00 6.26
CA ALA A 57 -11.15 0.33 7.56
C ALA A 57 -10.93 1.33 8.69
N TYR A 58 -10.02 2.30 8.52
CA TYR A 58 -9.80 3.39 9.49
C TYR A 58 -11.04 4.26 9.72
N HIS A 59 -11.96 4.28 8.76
CA HIS A 59 -13.25 4.95 8.92
C HIS A 59 -14.28 4.05 9.60
N ILE A 60 -14.46 2.84 9.08
CA ILE A 60 -15.62 2.01 9.36
C ILE A 60 -15.44 1.22 10.66
N ILE A 61 -14.27 0.63 10.90
CA ILE A 61 -14.03 -0.28 12.03
C ILE A 61 -14.24 0.40 13.40
N PRO A 62 -13.69 1.61 13.67
CA PRO A 62 -13.94 2.29 14.94
C PRO A 62 -15.43 2.57 15.19
N ARG A 63 -16.17 2.92 14.13
CA ARG A 63 -17.60 3.24 14.22
C ARG A 63 -18.44 2.02 14.57
N PHE A 64 -18.21 0.90 13.89
CA PHE A 64 -18.92 -0.35 14.23
C PHE A 64 -18.50 -0.92 15.58
N SER A 65 -17.25 -0.72 15.99
CA SER A 65 -16.77 -1.17 17.30
C SER A 65 -17.24 -0.29 18.46
N GLY A 66 -17.89 0.85 18.19
CA GLY A 66 -18.32 1.82 19.20
C GLY A 66 -17.17 2.42 20.03
N ARG A 67 -15.95 2.39 19.50
CA ARG A 67 -14.72 2.82 20.20
C ARG A 67 -13.89 3.75 19.31
N PRO A 68 -13.16 4.71 19.91
CA PRO A 68 -12.18 5.47 19.15
C PRO A 68 -11.10 4.52 18.60
N LEU A 69 -10.51 4.91 17.47
CA LEU A 69 -9.34 4.23 16.91
C LEU A 69 -8.23 4.15 17.97
N TYR A 70 -7.62 2.97 18.13
CA TYR A 70 -6.62 2.72 19.17
C TYR A 70 -5.48 3.75 19.16
N SER A 71 -4.89 4.02 17.99
CA SER A 71 -3.87 5.08 17.85
C SER A 71 -3.90 5.77 16.50
N ASN A 72 -4.19 7.08 16.52
CA ASN A 72 -4.11 7.91 15.33
C ASN A 72 -2.65 8.11 14.85
N ARG A 73 -1.67 8.11 15.77
CA ARG A 73 -0.25 8.20 15.41
C ARG A 73 0.22 6.96 14.63
N LEU A 74 -0.20 5.77 15.05
CA LEU A 74 0.10 4.53 14.33
C LEU A 74 -0.57 4.49 12.95
N ALA A 75 -1.75 5.08 12.79
CA ALA A 75 -2.41 5.17 11.48
C ALA A 75 -1.64 6.05 10.50
N TRP A 76 -1.11 7.20 10.96
CA TRP A 76 -0.24 8.03 10.14
C TRP A 76 1.11 7.38 9.86
N LEU A 77 1.72 6.71 10.84
CA LEU A 77 2.96 5.96 10.63
C LEU A 77 2.77 4.87 9.58
N HIS A 78 1.69 4.09 9.68
CA HIS A 78 1.31 3.11 8.66
C HIS A 78 1.17 3.76 7.27
N PHE A 79 0.45 4.89 7.17
CA PHE A 79 0.30 5.60 5.89
C PHE A 79 1.64 5.95 5.24
N TYR A 80 2.58 6.52 6.00
CA TYR A 80 3.88 6.85 5.44
C TYR A 80 4.69 5.61 5.06
N LEU A 81 4.73 4.59 5.91
CA LEU A 81 5.48 3.37 5.62
C LEU A 81 4.91 2.61 4.41
N ALA A 82 3.60 2.49 4.30
CA ALA A 82 2.95 1.81 3.16
C ALA A 82 3.21 2.55 1.84
N ASN A 83 3.32 3.89 1.87
CA ASN A 83 3.67 4.65 0.67
C ASN A 83 5.14 4.53 0.32
N ILE A 84 6.04 4.65 1.29
CA ILE A 84 7.49 4.55 1.08
C ILE A 84 7.86 3.12 0.62
N GLY A 85 7.30 2.11 1.27
CA GLY A 85 7.48 0.69 0.93
C GLY A 85 7.04 0.40 -0.50
N LEU A 86 5.79 0.73 -0.84
CA LEU A 86 5.27 0.55 -2.19
C LEU A 86 6.07 1.29 -3.26
N ILE A 87 6.31 2.60 -3.10
CA ILE A 87 7.05 3.39 -4.10
C ILE A 87 8.45 2.80 -4.29
N GLY A 88 9.14 2.46 -3.20
CA GLY A 88 10.43 1.78 -3.24
C GLY A 88 10.35 0.46 -4.02
N MET A 89 9.38 -0.40 -3.70
CA MET A 89 9.21 -1.68 -4.39
C MET A 89 9.02 -1.49 -5.90
N VAL A 90 8.14 -0.59 -6.32
CA VAL A 90 7.84 -0.36 -7.74
C VAL A 90 9.06 0.15 -8.50
N LEU A 91 9.79 1.10 -7.91
CA LEU A 91 11.02 1.64 -8.49
C LEU A 91 12.10 0.56 -8.63
N PHE A 92 12.36 -0.20 -7.55
CA PHE A 92 13.42 -1.20 -7.56
C PHE A 92 13.06 -2.45 -8.37
N PHE A 93 11.79 -2.83 -8.48
CA PHE A 93 11.37 -3.83 -9.46
C PHE A 93 11.70 -3.39 -10.89
N GLY A 94 11.48 -2.10 -11.21
CA GLY A 94 11.88 -1.53 -12.50
C GLY A 94 13.39 -1.66 -12.73
N PHE A 95 14.23 -1.27 -11.77
CA PHE A 95 15.69 -1.35 -11.91
C PHE A 95 16.20 -2.80 -12.03
N VAL A 96 15.71 -3.70 -11.17
CA VAL A 96 16.08 -5.12 -11.20
C VAL A 96 15.62 -5.77 -12.50
N GLY A 97 14.41 -5.45 -12.97
CA GLY A 97 13.88 -5.96 -14.24
C GLY A 97 14.60 -5.44 -15.49
N HIS A 98 15.43 -4.39 -15.37
CA HIS A 98 16.39 -3.97 -16.41
C HIS A 98 17.76 -4.67 -16.29
N GLY A 99 17.92 -5.62 -15.36
CA GLY A 99 19.15 -6.38 -15.14
C GLY A 99 20.11 -5.76 -14.11
N ASN A 100 19.73 -4.68 -13.43
CA ASN A 100 20.58 -4.06 -12.41
C ASN A 100 20.45 -4.75 -11.05
N LEU A 101 21.12 -5.90 -10.88
CA LEU A 101 21.05 -6.74 -9.67
C LEU A 101 21.54 -6.04 -8.39
N ARG A 102 22.30 -4.94 -8.51
CA ARG A 102 22.70 -4.09 -7.37
C ARG A 102 21.50 -3.59 -6.55
N TYR A 103 20.32 -3.47 -7.16
CA TYR A 103 19.12 -2.97 -6.50
C TYR A 103 18.30 -4.05 -5.78
N GLU A 104 18.66 -5.33 -5.86
CA GLU A 104 17.94 -6.41 -5.16
C GLU A 104 17.82 -6.17 -3.65
N LYS A 105 18.90 -5.70 -3.02
CA LYS A 105 18.88 -5.36 -1.58
C LYS A 105 17.93 -4.20 -1.28
N HIS A 106 17.85 -3.22 -2.17
CA HIS A 106 16.96 -2.06 -2.02
C HIS A 106 15.49 -2.46 -2.20
N LEU A 107 15.22 -3.39 -3.12
CA LEU A 107 13.92 -4.02 -3.25
C LEU A 107 13.52 -4.75 -1.97
N LEU A 108 14.45 -5.55 -1.39
CA LEU A 108 14.21 -6.23 -0.11
C LEU A 108 13.92 -5.25 1.03
N TYR A 109 14.69 -4.17 1.16
CA TYR A 109 14.43 -3.16 2.19
C TYR A 109 13.04 -2.52 2.02
N SER A 110 12.64 -2.24 0.79
CA SER A 110 11.32 -1.68 0.50
C SER A 110 10.19 -2.66 0.86
N ALA A 111 10.38 -3.96 0.58
CA ALA A 111 9.45 -5.00 0.97
C ALA A 111 9.34 -5.18 2.50
N ILE A 112 10.45 -5.05 3.24
CA ILE A 112 10.45 -5.08 4.71
C ILE A 112 9.70 -3.87 5.29
N VAL A 113 9.89 -2.69 4.72
CA VAL A 113 9.16 -1.47 5.10
C VAL A 113 7.65 -1.67 4.87
N GLU A 114 7.28 -2.20 3.71
CA GLU A 114 5.89 -2.49 3.36
C GLU A 114 5.27 -3.51 4.32
N PHE A 115 5.96 -4.62 4.58
CA PHE A 115 5.52 -5.64 5.53
C PHE A 115 5.33 -5.04 6.94
N THR A 116 6.26 -4.21 7.38
CA THR A 116 6.16 -3.51 8.67
C THR A 116 4.92 -2.62 8.73
N SER A 117 4.60 -1.94 7.62
CA SER A 117 3.40 -1.11 7.51
C SER A 117 2.11 -1.93 7.71
N ILE A 118 2.05 -3.12 7.11
CA ILE A 118 0.92 -4.06 7.24
C ILE A 118 0.79 -4.53 8.68
N VAL A 119 1.90 -4.88 9.34
CA VAL A 119 1.89 -5.28 10.76
C VAL A 119 1.32 -4.16 11.65
N ILE A 120 1.72 -2.91 11.40
CA ILE A 120 1.20 -1.75 12.15
C ILE A 120 -0.30 -1.56 11.89
N PHE A 121 -0.75 -1.69 10.64
CA PHE A 121 -2.17 -1.63 10.30
C PHE A 121 -2.97 -2.68 11.07
N VAL A 122 -2.58 -3.94 10.94
CA VAL A 122 -3.26 -5.09 11.57
C VAL A 122 -3.29 -4.89 13.08
N TYR A 123 -2.15 -4.56 13.70
CA TYR A 123 -2.09 -4.30 15.14
C TYR A 123 -3.05 -3.18 15.58
N ASN A 124 -3.05 -2.04 14.87
CA ASN A 124 -3.92 -0.91 15.21
C ASN A 124 -5.42 -1.27 15.05
N MET A 125 -5.77 -2.06 14.03
CA MET A 125 -7.14 -2.54 13.81
C MET A 125 -7.57 -3.56 14.86
N MET A 126 -6.74 -4.58 15.14
CA MET A 126 -7.05 -5.60 16.15
C MET A 126 -7.24 -5.00 17.54
N ARG A 127 -6.47 -3.97 17.88
CA ARG A 127 -6.64 -3.23 19.15
C ARG A 127 -7.85 -2.31 19.18
N THR A 128 -8.41 -1.97 18.02
CA THR A 128 -9.61 -1.14 17.89
C THR A 128 -10.89 -1.98 17.93
N ILE A 129 -10.86 -3.18 17.35
CA ILE A 129 -11.99 -4.11 17.35
C ILE A 129 -12.24 -4.59 18.79
N LYS A 130 -13.49 -4.49 19.25
CA LYS A 130 -13.92 -5.13 20.50
C LYS A 130 -14.09 -6.62 20.19
N SER A 131 -13.54 -7.52 21.03
CA SER A 131 -13.91 -8.94 20.95
C SER A 131 -15.43 -9.01 21.07
N ALA A 132 -16.11 -9.66 20.14
CA ALA A 132 -17.56 -9.70 20.06
C ALA A 132 -18.22 -10.56 21.17
N GLU A 133 -17.46 -10.94 22.19
CA GLU A 133 -17.90 -11.83 23.25
C GLU A 133 -17.96 -11.08 24.59
N GLY A 134 -19.18 -11.08 25.16
CA GLY A 134 -19.53 -10.99 26.59
C GLY A 134 -18.80 -9.98 27.44
#